data_AF-V6JZ40-F1
#
_entry.id   AF-V6JZ40-F1
#
_cell.length_a   1.000
_cell.length_b   1.000
_cell.length_c   1.000
_cell.angle_alpha   90.00
_cell.angle_beta   90.00
_cell.angle_gamma   90.00
#
_symmetry.space_group_name_H-M   'P 1'
#
loop_
_entity.id
_entity.type
_entity.pdbx_description
1 polymer ?
#
loop_
_entity_poly.entity_id
_entity_poly.type
_entity_poly.pdbx_seq_one_letter_code
_entity_poly.pdbx_strand_id
1 'polypeptide(L)'
;MMNAPVEKKVQASTVVGLVVGVLVTLANSLAGHSELMGSVPAWLQSLITLDVPPLATFLAGWLAPHTSRAAPAPEPPAVAPVDAPKVTG
;
A
#
# COMPACT_ATOMS: atom_id res chain seq x y z
N MET A 1 13.49 8.26 -16.57
CA MET A 1 12.22 8.28 -15.81
C MET A 1 12.57 8.44 -14.34
N MET A 2 12.16 9.52 -13.69
CA MET A 2 12.34 9.67 -12.24
C MET A 2 11.39 8.69 -11.54
N ASN A 3 11.95 7.70 -10.83
CA ASN A 3 11.17 6.75 -10.05
C ASN A 3 10.64 7.50 -8.82
N ALA A 4 9.34 7.81 -8.79
CA ALA A 4 8.75 8.45 -7.62
C ALA A 4 8.90 7.52 -6.39
N PRO A 5 9.18 8.06 -5.19
CA PRO A 5 9.29 7.24 -3.99
C PRO A 5 7.99 6.46 -3.74
N VAL A 6 8.10 5.14 -3.57
CA VAL A 6 6.94 4.29 -3.24
C VAL A 6 6.49 4.59 -1.81
N GLU A 7 5.20 4.83 -1.63
CA GLU A 7 4.63 5.14 -0.32
C GLU A 7 4.75 3.95 0.64
N LYS A 8 5.08 4.22 1.91
CA LYS A 8 5.25 3.19 2.95
C LYS A 8 4.00 2.33 3.15
N LYS A 9 2.81 2.89 2.91
CA LYS A 9 1.53 2.16 3.00
C LYS A 9 1.43 1.07 1.93
N VAL A 10 1.84 1.37 0.70
CA VAL A 10 1.83 0.42 -0.42
C VAL A 10 2.81 -0.72 -0.14
N GLN A 11 4.00 -0.41 0.37
CA GLN A 11 4.97 -1.43 0.76
C GLN A 11 4.42 -2.33 1.88
N ALA A 12 3.84 -1.75 2.93
CA ALA A 12 3.26 -2.50 4.04
C ALA A 12 2.12 -3.43 3.59
N SER A 13 1.17 -2.92 2.81
CA SER A 13 0.07 -3.72 2.26
C SER A 13 0.56 -4.85 1.37
N THR A 14 1.58 -4.61 0.54
CA THR A 14 2.12 -5.62 -0.38
C THR A 14 2.82 -6.75 0.37
N VAL A 15 3.68 -6.40 1.33
CA VAL A 15 4.39 -7.39 2.15
C VAL A 15 3.42 -8.22 2.96
N VAL A 16 2.44 -7.58 3.62
CA VAL A 16 1.44 -8.32 4.42
C VAL A 16 0.56 -9.19 3.52
N GLY A 17 0.12 -8.69 2.37
CA GLY A 17 -0.67 -9.49 1.42
C GLY A 17 0.09 -10.74 0.95
N LEU A 18 1.39 -10.60 0.65
CA LEU A 18 2.24 -11.73 0.27
C LEU A 18 2.36 -12.73 1.41
N VAL A 19 2.70 -12.26 2.62
CA VAL A 19 2.86 -13.13 3.81
C VAL A 19 1.57 -13.89 4.10
N VAL A 20 0.42 -13.20 4.09
CA VAL A 20 -0.87 -13.84 4.38
C VAL A 20 -1.28 -14.80 3.28
N GLY A 21 -1.05 -14.48 2.00
CA GLY A 21 -1.27 -15.40 0.89
C GLY A 21 -0.45 -16.68 1.02
N VAL A 22 0.82 -16.58 1.41
CA VAL A 22 1.68 -17.73 1.68
C VAL A 22 1.15 -18.56 2.85
N LEU A 23 0.77 -17.92 3.96
CA LEU A 23 0.22 -18.62 5.13
C LEU A 23 -1.08 -19.36 4.80
N VAL A 24 -1.98 -18.75 4.03
CA VAL A 24 -3.23 -19.37 3.60
C VAL A 24 -2.99 -20.53 2.63
N THR A 25 -2.00 -20.42 1.75
CA THR A 25 -1.61 -21.50 0.84
C THR A 25 -1.04 -22.69 1.61
N LEU A 26 -0.16 -22.43 2.58
CA LEU A 26 0.39 -23.46 3.46
C LEU A 26 -0.71 -24.11 4.31
N ALA A 27 -1.64 -23.31 4.86
CA ALA A 27 -2.77 -23.82 5.62
C ALA A 27 -3.66 -24.75 4.79
N ASN A 28 -3.99 -24.37 3.54
CA ASN A 28 -4.74 -25.24 2.63
C ASN A 28 -3.96 -26.52 2.27
N SER A 29 -2.66 -26.42 2.04
CA SER A 29 -1.81 -27.59 1.73
C SER A 29 -1.71 -28.56 2.92
N LEU A 30 -1.69 -28.05 4.16
CA LEU A 30 -1.64 -28.85 5.38
C LEU A 30 -3.01 -29.38 5.79
N ALA A 31 -4.11 -28.68 5.48
CA ALA A 31 -5.47 -29.16 5.70
C ALA A 31 -5.79 -30.41 4.87
N GLY A 32 -5.08 -30.63 3.75
CA GLY A 32 -5.09 -31.89 3.01
C GLY A 32 -4.54 -33.09 3.80
N HIS A 33 -3.90 -32.85 4.95
CA HIS A 33 -3.56 -33.86 5.96
C HIS A 33 -4.60 -33.79 7.09
N SER A 34 -5.64 -34.61 6.96
CA SER A 34 -6.83 -34.64 7.81
C SER A 34 -6.57 -34.79 9.32
N GLU A 35 -5.35 -35.16 9.73
CA GLU A 35 -4.98 -35.38 11.13
C GLU A 35 -4.83 -34.08 11.95
N LEU A 36 -4.67 -32.90 11.32
CA LEU A 36 -4.46 -31.64 12.02
C LEU A 36 -5.68 -30.69 12.08
N MET A 37 -6.67 -30.86 11.19
CA MET A 37 -7.80 -29.93 11.04
C MET A 37 -9.19 -30.56 11.23
N GLY A 38 -9.29 -31.71 11.91
CA GLY A 38 -10.55 -32.46 12.07
C GLY A 38 -11.72 -31.75 12.79
N SER A 39 -11.56 -30.50 13.23
CA SER A 39 -12.57 -29.78 14.04
C SER A 39 -13.16 -28.53 13.37
N VAL A 40 -12.66 -28.10 12.20
CA VAL A 40 -13.17 -26.87 11.55
C VAL A 40 -14.13 -27.23 10.40
N PRO A 41 -15.38 -26.75 10.43
CA PRO A 41 -16.32 -26.95 9.33
C PRO A 41 -15.79 -26.34 8.03
N ALA A 42 -15.95 -27.05 6.91
CA ALA A 42 -15.44 -26.61 5.60
C ALA A 42 -15.92 -25.19 5.20
N TRP A 43 -17.15 -24.83 5.57
CA TRP A 43 -17.70 -23.50 5.29
C TRP A 43 -16.96 -22.38 6.03
N LEU A 44 -16.45 -22.65 7.24
CA LEU A 44 -15.68 -21.67 8.01
C LEU A 44 -14.26 -21.51 7.47
N GLN A 45 -13.66 -22.61 6.98
CA GLN A 45 -12.38 -22.57 6.25
C GLN A 45 -12.47 -21.70 4.99
N SER A 46 -13.58 -21.79 4.24
CA SER A 46 -13.78 -20.96 3.04
C SER A 46 -13.85 -19.46 3.38
N LEU A 47 -14.56 -19.08 4.45
CA LEU A 47 -14.66 -17.69 4.89
C LEU A 47 -13.29 -17.15 5.35
N ILE A 48 -12.56 -17.93 6.17
CA ILE A 48 -11.23 -17.52 6.65
C ILE A 48 -10.26 -17.34 5.46
N THR A 49 -10.25 -18.27 4.53
CA THR A 49 -9.39 -18.23 3.33
C THR A 49 -9.70 -17.02 2.44
N LEU A 50 -10.99 -16.66 2.34
CA LEU A 50 -11.45 -15.56 1.50
C LEU A 50 -11.22 -14.19 2.15
N ASP A 51 -11.53 -14.06 3.44
CA ASP A 51 -11.55 -12.76 4.13
C ASP A 51 -10.23 -12.39 4.79
N VAL A 52 -9.44 -13.35 5.29
CA VAL A 52 -8.20 -13.04 6.03
C VAL A 52 -7.17 -12.32 5.15
N PRO A 53 -6.87 -12.74 3.91
CA PRO A 53 -5.93 -12.02 3.05
C PRO A 53 -6.32 -10.56 2.78
N PRO A 54 -7.52 -10.23 2.26
CA PRO A 54 -7.87 -8.86 1.97
C PRO A 54 -7.98 -8.00 3.24
N LEU A 55 -8.49 -8.55 4.35
CA LEU A 55 -8.62 -7.80 5.59
C LEU A 55 -7.25 -7.45 6.18
N ALA A 56 -6.29 -8.39 6.16
CA ALA A 56 -4.94 -8.14 6.64
C ALA A 56 -4.20 -7.11 5.77
N THR A 57 -4.34 -7.20 4.45
CA THR A 57 -3.77 -6.21 3.51
C THR A 57 -4.35 -4.81 3.74
N PHE A 58 -5.66 -4.71 3.97
CA PHE A 58 -6.33 -3.45 4.28
C PHE A 58 -5.84 -2.85 5.59
N LEU A 59 -5.83 -3.64 6.67
CA LEU A 59 -5.38 -3.20 7.99
C LEU A 59 -3.90 -2.80 8.00
N ALA A 60 -3.05 -3.50 7.24
CA ALA A 60 -1.65 -3.15 7.11
C ALA A 60 -1.45 -1.78 6.46
N GLY A 61 -2.22 -1.45 5.42
CA GLY A 61 -2.18 -0.13 4.79
C GLY A 61 -2.75 0.96 5.68
N TRP A 62 -3.79 0.63 6.46
CA TRP A 62 -4.39 1.54 7.44
C TRP A 62 -3.40 1.93 8.54
N LEU A 63 -2.77 0.95 9.18
CA LEU A 63 -1.81 1.15 10.28
C LEU A 63 -0.45 1.69 9.83
N ALA A 64 -0.12 1.59 8.54
CA ALA A 64 1.19 2.03 8.05
C ALA A 64 1.41 3.55 8.20
N PRO A 65 2.62 4.00 8.60
CA PRO A 65 2.91 5.42 8.82
C PRO A 65 2.66 6.27 7.57
N HIS A 66 2.11 7.48 7.77
CA HIS A 66 1.96 8.45 6.70
C HIS A 66 3.35 8.87 6.18
N THR A 67 3.51 8.85 4.86
CA THR A 67 4.71 9.38 4.21
C THR A 67 4.46 10.86 3.96
N SER A 68 5.25 11.73 4.60
CA SER A 68 5.14 13.18 4.44
C SER A 68 5.48 13.57 3.00
N ARG A 69 4.60 14.31 2.33
CA ARG A 69 4.87 14.87 1.00
C ARG A 69 5.84 16.04 1.18
N ALA A 70 6.98 16.02 0.47
CA ALA A 70 7.86 17.19 0.43
C ALA A 70 7.08 18.38 -0.14
N ALA A 71 7.17 19.53 0.54
CA ALA A 71 6.56 20.76 0.05
C ALA A 71 7.06 21.06 -1.37
N PRO A 72 6.22 21.56 -2.28
CA PRO A 72 6.68 21.98 -3.60
C PRO A 72 7.81 22.99 -3.42
N ALA A 73 8.83 22.89 -4.27
CA ALA A 73 9.93 23.85 -4.28
C ALA A 73 9.36 25.27 -4.38
N PRO A 74 9.94 26.26 -3.67
CA PRO A 74 9.49 27.64 -3.78
C PRO A 74 9.49 28.03 -5.26
N GLU A 75 8.35 28.50 -5.76
CA GLU A 75 8.27 29.05 -7.11
C GLU A 75 9.36 30.13 -7.25
N PRO A 76 10.10 30.15 -8.37
CA PRO A 76 10.99 31.26 -8.66
C PRO A 76 10.19 32.56 -8.51
N PRO A 77 10.74 33.61 -7.85
CA PRO A 77 10.02 34.86 -7.70
C PRO A 77 9.56 35.30 -9.09
N ALA A 78 8.26 35.60 -9.22
CA ALA A 78 7.68 36.11 -10.45
C ALA A 78 8.61 37.22 -10.95
N VAL A 79 9.22 37.01 -12.12
CA VAL A 79 10.09 38.02 -12.73
C VAL A 79 9.22 39.26 -12.88
N ALA A 80 9.48 40.26 -12.04
CA ALA A 80 8.77 41.53 -12.14
C ALA A 80 8.88 42.00 -13.60
N PRO A 81 7.76 42.45 -14.22
CA PRO A 81 7.85 42.97 -15.58
C PRO A 81 8.92 44.05 -15.58
N VAL A 82 9.99 43.81 -16.33
CA VAL A 82 11.06 44.80 -16.55
C VAL A 82 10.36 45.99 -17.19
N ASP A 83 10.31 47.12 -16.47
CA ASP A 83 9.70 48.35 -16.97
C ASP A 83 10.28 48.66 -18.36
N ALA A 84 9.42 48.58 -19.37
CA ALA A 84 9.79 48.91 -20.73
C ALA A 84 10.28 50.37 -20.76
N PRO A 85 11.37 50.69 -21.49
CA PRO A 85 11.90 52.05 -21.53
C PRO A 85 10.81 52.98 -22.07
N LYS A 86 10.41 53.97 -21.26
CA LYS A 86 9.58 55.08 -21.75
C LYS A 86 10.36 55.80 -22.84
N VAL A 87 9.97 55.57 -24.09
CA VAL A 87 10.39 56.39 -25.22
C VAL A 87 9.64 57.72 -25.09
N THR A 88 10.29 58.71 -24.46
CA THR A 88 9.87 60.11 -24.51
C THR A 88 10.06 60.63 -25.94
N GLY A 89 8.96 61.01 -26.58
CA GLY A 89 8.94 61.84 -27.79
C GLY A 89 8.58 63.28 -27.46
#